data_AF-F3AUB3-F1
#
_entry.id   AF-F3AUB3-F1
#
_cell.length_a   1.000
_cell.length_b   1.000
_cell.length_c   1.000
_cell.angle_alpha   90.00
_cell.angle_beta   90.00
_cell.angle_gamma   90.00
#
_symmetry.space_group_name_H-M   'P 1'
#
loop_
_entity.id
_entity.type
_entity.pdbx_description
1 polymer ?
#
loop_
_entity_poly.entity_id
_entity_poly.type
_entity_poly.pdbx_seq_one_letter_code
_entity_poly.pdbx_strand_id
1 'polypeptide(L)'
;MGAFKSAVITTKGQALLAKVVAGTCKLEFTKIAVSENTLSGDLASKTGIGTVKQSEKVASVVRQNGANVKVSASFSNETLGAGYYVRNIGLYATDPSDGEILYSISVADESEATADWMPPFNGIGVSSLLVDLVTAVSNASSVEVTVDPSAGATVAQITNLQEQINDVRTFVGYEQDDVYGVEVDFVNKKFTRLAGAENMTAGDDFSALTPWGGRKRCILTNEGVVLAYRGETGYTEAGATTQAITVGDTEYPSGTKVQVMVEQPIFYVKTVSVSGAAANSGRGKQYSKARYYISPTPKTGFKPVGGFKDANGNLQDKIYLAAYEGCVYDSSAGTYCKDDTLVADFATDMLSSIASAKPASGLSQVLTRANARKMANNRGTGWQLSNIFSLSATQWLILVEYASFDAQSKIGKGVSTFTDDGTTNMSVITGATAGVGNGSGIPDGGTDGQCSVSYRGEENLWGNIWTWLDGINIYNTATESTVYVKEFGTMADDTADGYTALGFSAKNGSGYISAFGIDEDLAEVFIPVALAGSSTLPVGDYFWNAYTGWRVARLGGGWDYGSVCGAWCLYWNGASSNRYRYVGGRLLYVPQTSVAA
;
A
#
# COMPACT_ATOMS: atom_id res chain seq x y z
N MET A 1 -19.49 7.02 47.59
CA MET A 1 -18.82 8.20 47.01
C MET A 1 -19.50 9.41 47.59
N GLY A 2 -18.72 10.32 48.17
CA GLY A 2 -19.21 11.56 48.75
C GLY A 2 -19.81 12.45 47.67
N ALA A 3 -20.81 13.24 48.05
CA ALA A 3 -21.35 14.30 47.20
C ALA A 3 -20.52 15.56 47.43
N PHE A 4 -20.25 16.32 46.37
CA PHE A 4 -19.51 17.58 46.44
C PHE A 4 -20.32 18.69 45.77
N LYS A 5 -20.37 19.87 46.41
CA LYS A 5 -20.99 21.06 45.84
C LYS A 5 -20.18 21.57 44.66
N SER A 6 -20.84 22.27 43.74
CA SER A 6 -20.15 22.93 42.62
C SER A 6 -19.01 23.83 43.10
N ALA A 7 -17.90 23.83 42.37
CA ALA A 7 -16.74 24.62 42.73
C ALA A 7 -17.03 26.12 42.71
N VAL A 8 -16.66 26.82 43.79
CA VAL A 8 -16.76 28.27 43.92
C VAL A 8 -15.40 28.90 43.62
N ILE A 9 -15.34 29.81 42.65
CA ILE A 9 -14.12 30.58 42.34
C ILE A 9 -13.91 31.62 43.44
N THR A 10 -12.70 31.67 44.00
CA THR A 10 -12.37 32.63 45.06
C THR A 10 -12.21 34.04 44.50
N THR A 11 -12.20 35.05 45.37
CA THR A 11 -11.92 36.44 44.99
C THR A 11 -10.55 36.56 44.30
N LYS A 12 -9.55 35.79 44.73
CA LYS A 12 -8.24 35.74 44.06
C LYS A 12 -8.32 35.03 42.71
N GLY A 13 -9.08 33.96 42.59
CA GLY A 13 -9.34 33.28 41.31
C GLY A 13 -10.04 34.18 40.30
N GLN A 14 -11.01 34.98 40.75
CA GLN A 14 -11.70 35.99 39.92
C GLN A 14 -10.74 37.10 39.46
N ALA A 15 -9.85 37.57 40.34
CA ALA A 15 -8.83 38.56 39.98
C ALA A 15 -7.85 38.01 38.94
N LEU A 16 -7.42 36.75 39.08
CA LEU A 16 -6.59 36.08 38.07
C LEU A 16 -7.34 35.94 36.74
N LEU A 17 -8.62 35.56 36.76
CA LEU A 17 -9.43 35.50 35.55
C LEU A 17 -9.52 36.85 34.83
N ALA A 18 -9.66 37.96 35.56
CA ALA A 18 -9.66 39.29 34.97
C ALA A 18 -8.32 39.60 34.26
N LYS A 19 -7.19 39.20 34.84
CA LYS A 19 -5.85 39.34 34.23
C LYS A 19 -5.70 38.51 32.96
N VAL A 20 -6.26 37.30 32.96
CA VAL A 20 -6.29 36.41 31.78
C VAL A 20 -7.17 36.99 30.67
N VAL A 21 -8.35 37.54 31.01
CA VAL A 21 -9.22 38.25 30.04
C VAL A 21 -8.52 39.47 29.44
N ALA A 22 -7.78 40.21 30.26
CA ALA A 22 -7.00 41.36 29.81
C ALA A 22 -5.77 40.98 28.98
N GLY A 23 -5.48 39.69 28.80
CA GLY A 23 -4.34 39.19 28.00
C GLY A 23 -2.98 39.39 28.67
N THR A 24 -2.95 39.68 29.98
CA THR A 24 -1.72 39.98 30.72
C THR A 24 -0.97 38.74 31.23
N CYS A 25 -1.66 37.59 31.30
CA CYS A 25 -1.07 36.29 31.61
C CYS A 25 -1.91 35.15 31.02
N LYS A 26 -1.35 33.94 31.01
CA LYS A 26 -2.09 32.69 30.77
C LYS A 26 -2.54 32.08 32.09
N LEU A 27 -3.58 31.27 32.03
CA LEU A 27 -4.05 30.54 33.21
C LEU A 27 -3.27 29.23 33.34
N GLU A 28 -2.55 29.06 34.45
CA GLU A 28 -1.79 27.86 34.77
C GLU A 28 -2.25 27.30 36.12
N PHE A 29 -2.79 26.08 36.12
CA PHE A 29 -3.14 25.36 37.34
C PHE A 29 -1.94 24.56 37.85
N THR A 30 -1.64 24.67 39.14
CA THR A 30 -0.42 24.10 39.73
C THR A 30 -0.68 22.77 40.41
N LYS A 31 -1.73 22.71 41.26
CA LYS A 31 -2.04 21.53 42.08
C LYS A 31 -3.50 21.47 42.51
N ILE A 32 -3.94 20.27 42.88
CA ILE A 32 -5.16 20.03 43.65
C ILE A 32 -4.74 19.61 45.05
N ALA A 33 -5.38 20.19 46.07
CA ALA A 33 -5.17 19.81 47.46
C ALA A 33 -6.48 19.39 48.12
N VAL A 34 -6.39 18.48 49.09
CA VAL A 34 -7.54 17.96 49.84
C VAL A 34 -7.36 18.16 51.34
N SER A 35 -8.47 18.41 52.03
CA SER A 35 -8.49 18.71 53.47
C SER A 35 -9.67 18.05 54.18
N GLU A 36 -9.51 17.80 55.49
CA GLU A 36 -10.55 17.26 56.38
C GLU A 36 -11.39 18.33 57.08
N ASN A 37 -10.98 19.60 56.98
CA ASN A 37 -11.64 20.69 57.67
C ASN A 37 -13.08 20.86 57.16
N THR A 38 -14.02 21.13 58.05
CA THR A 38 -15.37 21.52 57.62
C THR A 38 -15.38 23.00 57.26
N LEU A 39 -15.61 23.32 55.99
CA LEU A 39 -15.78 24.70 55.52
C LEU A 39 -17.26 24.98 55.20
N SER A 40 -17.73 26.16 55.59
CA SER A 40 -19.09 26.62 55.33
C SER A 40 -19.13 28.15 55.23
N GLY A 41 -20.28 28.69 54.80
CA GLY A 41 -20.48 30.12 54.61
C GLY A 41 -19.84 30.64 53.32
N ASP A 42 -19.24 31.83 53.38
CA ASP A 42 -18.61 32.46 52.23
C ASP A 42 -17.31 31.75 51.82
N LEU A 43 -17.41 30.91 50.78
CA LEU A 43 -16.28 30.21 50.18
C LEU A 43 -15.46 31.11 49.25
N ALA A 44 -16.05 32.17 48.69
CA ALA A 44 -15.38 33.02 47.72
C ALA A 44 -14.26 33.86 48.36
N SER A 45 -14.42 34.31 49.60
CA SER A 45 -13.38 35.07 50.32
C SER A 45 -12.22 34.22 50.85
N LYS A 46 -12.27 32.89 50.71
CA LYS A 46 -11.22 32.00 51.24
C LYS A 46 -9.95 32.06 50.40
N THR A 47 -8.81 31.99 51.08
CA THR A 47 -7.47 31.94 50.47
C THR A 47 -6.76 30.59 50.68
N GLY A 48 -7.39 29.67 51.40
CA GLY A 48 -6.89 28.33 51.72
C GLY A 48 -8.05 27.38 52.05
N ILE A 49 -7.79 26.07 52.01
CA ILE A 49 -8.80 25.02 52.31
C ILE A 49 -8.70 24.45 53.73
N GLY A 50 -7.94 25.11 54.62
CA GLY A 50 -7.62 24.60 55.95
C GLY A 50 -6.31 23.80 55.98
N THR A 51 -6.21 22.83 56.89
CA THR A 51 -5.07 21.93 57.00
C THR A 51 -5.10 20.94 55.84
N VAL A 52 -4.15 21.08 54.92
CA VAL A 52 -3.99 20.17 53.77
C VAL A 52 -3.50 18.81 54.27
N LYS A 53 -4.21 17.75 53.88
CA LYS A 53 -3.82 16.37 54.18
C LYS A 53 -2.97 15.77 53.06
N GLN A 54 -3.35 16.05 51.82
CA GLN A 54 -2.59 15.66 50.64
C GLN A 54 -2.70 16.74 49.57
N SER A 55 -1.66 16.85 48.75
CA SER A 55 -1.62 17.76 47.63
C SER A 55 -0.89 17.07 46.48
N GLU A 56 -1.49 17.12 45.30
CA GLU A 56 -0.96 16.49 44.10
C GLU A 56 -0.93 17.53 42.98
N LYS A 57 0.11 17.48 42.16
CA LYS A 57 0.17 18.35 40.97
C LYS A 57 -0.95 17.99 40.01
N VAL A 58 -1.34 18.96 39.18
CA VAL A 58 -2.36 18.72 38.15
C VAL A 58 -1.86 17.67 37.16
N ALA A 59 -2.65 16.61 36.96
CA ALA A 59 -2.35 15.52 36.03
C ALA A 59 -2.94 15.76 34.63
N SER A 60 -4.08 16.45 34.53
CA SER A 60 -4.72 16.73 33.25
C SER A 60 -5.62 17.97 33.31
N VAL A 61 -5.72 18.68 32.19
CA VAL A 61 -6.70 19.74 31.97
C VAL A 61 -7.40 19.46 30.63
N VAL A 62 -8.71 19.20 30.67
CA VAL A 62 -9.52 18.89 29.49
C VAL A 62 -10.59 19.95 29.29
N ARG A 63 -10.63 20.55 28.11
CA ARG A 63 -11.68 21.51 27.76
C ARG A 63 -13.04 20.80 27.70
N GLN A 64 -14.04 21.36 28.38
CA GLN A 64 -15.43 20.87 28.30
C GLN A 64 -16.23 21.68 27.31
N ASN A 65 -16.07 23.01 27.32
CA ASN A 65 -16.71 23.93 26.37
C ASN A 65 -15.92 25.26 26.30
N GLY A 66 -16.54 26.35 25.82
CA GLY A 66 -15.90 27.67 25.73
C GLY A 66 -15.50 28.29 27.08
N ALA A 67 -16.19 27.93 28.16
CA ALA A 67 -16.11 28.60 29.46
C ALA A 67 -15.71 27.68 30.62
N ASN A 68 -15.59 26.36 30.42
CA ASN A 68 -15.26 25.40 31.48
C ASN A 68 -14.15 24.43 31.05
N VAL A 69 -13.32 24.08 32.03
CA VAL A 69 -12.31 23.01 31.92
C VAL A 69 -12.51 22.02 33.07
N LYS A 70 -12.12 20.77 32.82
CA LYS A 70 -12.02 19.71 33.84
C LYS A 70 -10.56 19.53 34.20
N VAL A 71 -10.22 19.69 35.46
CA VAL A 71 -8.86 19.56 36.01
C VAL A 71 -8.80 18.33 36.88
N SER A 72 -7.83 17.45 36.64
CA SER A 72 -7.76 16.14 37.27
C SER A 72 -6.47 15.94 38.08
N ALA A 73 -6.58 15.24 39.21
CA ALA A 73 -5.45 14.73 40.00
C ALA A 73 -5.81 13.39 40.66
N SER A 74 -4.79 12.57 40.97
CA SER A 74 -4.94 11.28 41.64
C SER A 74 -4.17 11.29 42.95
N PHE A 75 -4.85 10.96 44.05
CA PHE A 75 -4.26 10.86 45.38
C PHE A 75 -4.10 9.40 45.77
N SER A 76 -2.96 9.04 46.36
CA SER A 76 -2.68 7.68 46.90
C SER A 76 -2.55 7.73 48.41
N ASN A 77 -3.02 6.70 49.12
CA ASN A 77 -2.80 6.61 50.55
C ASN A 77 -1.41 6.10 50.96
N GLU A 78 -0.52 5.70 50.03
CA GLU A 78 0.77 5.04 50.32
C GLU A 78 1.64 5.73 51.38
N THR A 79 1.63 7.07 51.41
CA THR A 79 2.40 7.88 52.37
C THR A 79 1.54 8.40 53.53
N LEU A 80 0.27 8.02 53.59
CA LEU A 80 -0.71 8.53 54.54
C LEU A 80 -0.71 7.69 55.83
N GLY A 81 -0.12 8.25 56.90
CA GLY A 81 -0.05 7.61 58.21
C GLY A 81 -1.37 7.57 59.00
N ALA A 82 -2.34 8.46 58.68
CA ALA A 82 -3.64 8.50 59.34
C ALA A 82 -4.75 8.83 58.32
N GLY A 83 -5.83 8.05 58.33
CA GLY A 83 -6.96 8.28 57.44
C GLY A 83 -7.75 9.53 57.79
N TYR A 84 -8.47 10.06 56.82
CA TYR A 84 -9.27 11.27 56.98
C TYR A 84 -10.45 11.29 56.01
N TYR A 85 -11.47 12.10 56.33
CA TYR A 85 -12.57 12.38 55.42
C TYR A 85 -12.21 13.56 54.51
N VAL A 86 -12.34 13.38 53.20
CA VAL A 86 -12.08 14.41 52.20
C VAL A 86 -13.26 15.37 52.16
N ARG A 87 -13.13 16.51 52.85
CA ARG A 87 -14.21 17.50 52.99
C ARG A 87 -14.06 18.71 52.07
N ASN A 88 -12.82 19.08 51.72
CA ASN A 88 -12.57 20.18 50.80
C ASN A 88 -11.60 19.75 49.70
N ILE A 89 -11.88 20.21 48.49
CA ILE A 89 -11.02 20.10 47.33
C ILE A 89 -10.68 21.52 46.88
N GLY A 90 -9.40 21.90 46.94
CA GLY A 90 -8.90 23.19 46.48
C GLY A 90 -8.09 23.05 45.20
N LEU A 91 -8.45 23.81 44.17
CA LEU A 91 -7.66 23.95 42.95
C LEU A 91 -6.81 25.21 43.04
N TYR A 92 -5.50 25.08 42.79
CA TYR A 92 -4.54 26.18 42.88
C TYR A 92 -4.02 26.57 41.50
N ALA A 93 -3.64 27.85 41.36
CA ALA A 93 -3.13 28.42 40.12
C ALA A 93 -2.04 29.46 40.40
N THR A 94 -1.16 29.70 39.42
CA THR A 94 -0.15 30.75 39.49
C THR A 94 -0.76 32.09 39.09
N ASP A 95 -0.72 33.07 39.98
CA ASP A 95 -0.98 34.48 39.68
C ASP A 95 0.37 35.21 39.51
N PRO A 96 0.56 36.01 38.44
CA PRO A 96 1.84 36.68 38.16
C PRO A 96 2.22 37.74 39.21
N SER A 97 1.26 38.22 40.00
CA SER A 97 1.46 39.24 41.05
C SER A 97 1.53 38.60 42.44
N ASP A 98 0.67 37.63 42.71
CA ASP A 98 0.47 37.07 44.05
C ASP A 98 1.14 35.70 44.28
N GLY A 99 1.76 35.12 43.24
CA GLY A 99 2.30 33.76 43.29
C GLY A 99 1.20 32.70 43.26
N GLU A 100 1.42 31.55 43.90
CA GLU A 100 0.41 30.48 43.93
C GLU A 100 -0.79 30.88 44.80
N ILE A 101 -1.98 30.87 44.20
CA ILE A 101 -3.25 31.22 44.85
C ILE A 101 -4.23 30.05 44.83
N LEU A 102 -5.18 30.06 45.77
CA LEU A 102 -6.35 29.19 45.71
C LEU A 102 -7.34 29.74 44.68
N TYR A 103 -7.49 29.05 43.56
CA TYR A 103 -8.32 29.47 42.44
C TYR A 103 -9.81 29.18 42.69
N SER A 104 -10.13 27.93 43.05
CA SER A 104 -11.50 27.52 43.36
C SER A 104 -11.54 26.44 44.43
N ILE A 105 -12.70 26.33 45.09
CA ILE A 105 -12.95 25.41 46.21
C ILE A 105 -14.26 24.68 45.97
N SER A 106 -14.23 23.36 46.14
CA SER A 106 -15.42 22.54 46.30
C SER A 106 -15.43 21.91 47.69
N VAL A 107 -16.61 21.84 48.31
CA VAL A 107 -16.81 21.29 49.65
C VAL A 107 -17.78 20.12 49.59
N ALA A 108 -17.58 19.13 50.44
CA ALA A 108 -18.47 17.98 50.56
C ALA A 108 -19.87 18.43 50.97
N ASP A 109 -20.90 17.86 50.34
CA ASP A 109 -22.29 18.02 50.72
C ASP A 109 -22.70 16.89 51.67
N GLU A 110 -22.34 17.04 52.94
CA GLU A 110 -22.69 16.06 53.98
C GLU A 110 -24.21 16.02 54.29
N SER A 111 -25.03 16.86 53.63
CA SER A 111 -26.49 16.70 53.63
C SER A 111 -26.99 15.67 52.62
N GLU A 112 -26.21 15.39 51.57
CA GLU A 112 -26.54 14.40 50.55
C GLU A 112 -25.82 13.05 50.80
N ALA A 113 -24.52 13.09 51.11
CA ALA A 113 -23.74 11.88 51.38
C ALA A 113 -22.55 12.19 52.31
N THR A 114 -22.18 11.23 53.15
CA THR A 114 -20.95 11.32 53.95
C THR A 114 -19.75 11.54 53.04
N ALA A 115 -18.85 12.44 53.44
CA ALA A 115 -17.60 12.70 52.73
C ALA A 115 -16.80 11.42 52.46
N ASP A 116 -16.00 11.41 51.40
CA ASP A 116 -15.20 10.24 51.06
C ASP A 116 -14.12 9.97 52.11
N TRP A 117 -14.00 8.73 52.55
CA TRP A 117 -12.98 8.29 53.49
C TRP A 117 -11.71 7.85 52.75
N MET A 118 -10.59 8.52 53.01
CA MET A 118 -9.27 8.06 52.58
C MET A 118 -8.62 7.30 53.74
N PRO A 119 -8.48 5.96 53.65
CA PRO A 119 -7.91 5.15 54.74
C PRO A 119 -6.40 5.35 54.85
N PRO A 120 -5.80 5.19 56.06
CA PRO A 120 -4.34 5.17 56.19
C PRO A 120 -3.75 3.97 55.42
N PHE A 121 -2.48 4.07 55.03
CA PHE A 121 -1.79 2.92 54.46
C PHE A 121 -1.59 1.85 55.54
N ASN A 122 -2.06 0.64 55.26
CA ASN A 122 -1.95 -0.51 56.17
C ASN A 122 -0.78 -1.45 55.83
N GLY A 123 0.10 -1.05 54.90
CA GLY A 123 1.24 -1.85 54.46
C GLY A 123 0.90 -2.95 53.43
N ILE A 124 -0.38 -3.09 53.04
CA ILE A 124 -0.84 -4.15 52.12
C ILE A 124 -1.65 -3.57 50.96
N GLY A 125 -2.71 -2.81 51.24
CA GLY A 125 -3.64 -2.30 50.23
C GLY A 125 -3.46 -0.81 49.97
N VAL A 126 -3.12 -0.47 48.71
CA VAL A 126 -3.13 0.92 48.23
C VAL A 126 -4.55 1.30 47.85
N SER A 127 -5.04 2.42 48.40
CA SER A 127 -6.31 3.05 48.00
C SER A 127 -6.00 4.33 47.25
N SER A 128 -6.79 4.61 46.20
CA SER A 128 -6.67 5.82 45.40
C SER A 128 -7.97 6.62 45.38
N LEU A 129 -7.83 7.94 45.30
CA LEU A 129 -8.92 8.88 45.05
C LEU A 129 -8.61 9.64 43.76
N LEU A 130 -9.50 9.53 42.79
CA LEU A 130 -9.47 10.33 41.57
C LEU A 130 -10.37 11.55 41.76
N VAL A 131 -9.80 12.74 41.56
CA VAL A 131 -10.53 14.00 41.63
C VAL A 131 -10.58 14.61 40.24
N ASP A 132 -11.80 14.79 39.73
CA ASP A 132 -12.12 15.53 38.50
C ASP A 132 -12.89 16.80 38.88
N LEU A 133 -12.22 17.95 38.88
CA LEU A 133 -12.85 19.23 39.21
C LEU A 133 -13.21 20.00 37.93
N VAL A 134 -14.50 20.23 37.69
CA VAL A 134 -14.93 21.16 36.63
C VAL A 134 -14.97 22.57 37.20
N THR A 135 -14.22 23.48 36.59
CA THR A 135 -14.18 24.89 36.98
C THR A 135 -14.36 25.80 35.79
N ALA A 136 -15.00 26.94 36.01
CA ALA A 136 -15.13 27.96 34.97
C ALA A 136 -13.80 28.69 34.73
N VAL A 137 -13.58 29.07 33.48
CA VAL A 137 -12.45 29.85 32.95
C VAL A 137 -12.97 30.88 31.94
N SER A 138 -12.24 31.97 31.73
CA SER A 138 -12.67 33.05 30.83
C SER A 138 -12.53 32.71 29.34
N ASN A 139 -11.50 31.94 28.99
CA ASN A 139 -11.30 31.37 27.66
C ASN A 139 -10.54 30.05 27.81
N ALA A 140 -11.18 28.93 27.49
CA ALA A 140 -10.51 27.63 27.61
C ALA A 140 -9.26 27.48 26.70
N SER A 141 -9.11 28.31 25.67
CA SER A 141 -7.91 28.33 24.80
C SER A 141 -6.71 29.07 25.40
N SER A 142 -6.88 29.84 26.49
CA SER A 142 -5.80 30.54 27.18
C SER A 142 -5.24 29.77 28.39
N VAL A 143 -5.66 28.52 28.56
CA VAL A 143 -5.19 27.63 29.63
C VAL A 143 -3.94 26.89 29.14
N GLU A 144 -2.85 27.03 29.88
CA GLU A 144 -1.61 26.30 29.61
C GLU A 144 -1.68 24.91 30.25
N VAL A 145 -1.38 23.87 29.46
CA VAL A 145 -1.40 22.48 29.92
C VAL A 145 0.03 22.06 30.21
N THR A 146 0.43 22.14 31.47
CA THR A 146 1.72 21.61 31.94
C THR A 146 1.46 20.20 32.48
N VAL A 147 1.87 19.15 31.75
CA VAL A 147 1.73 17.75 32.19
C VAL A 147 2.95 17.36 33.02
N ASP A 148 2.76 16.81 34.22
CA ASP A 148 3.88 16.27 35.00
C ASP A 148 4.33 14.92 34.41
N PRO A 149 5.58 14.78 33.92
CA PRO A 149 6.07 13.53 33.32
C PRO A 149 6.23 12.37 34.32
N SER A 150 6.06 12.61 35.63
CA SER A 150 6.06 11.59 36.68
C SER A 150 4.67 11.11 37.10
N ALA A 151 3.59 11.74 36.60
CA ALA A 151 2.23 11.29 36.86
C ALA A 151 1.89 10.07 35.96
N GLY A 152 1.48 8.96 36.57
CA GLY A 152 1.03 7.77 35.83
C GLY A 152 -0.22 8.08 34.99
N ALA A 153 -0.25 7.62 33.74
CA ALA A 153 -1.42 7.76 32.88
C ALA A 153 -2.62 7.01 33.50
N THR A 154 -3.77 7.67 33.63
CA THR A 154 -5.00 7.03 34.10
C THR A 154 -5.54 6.08 33.04
N VAL A 155 -6.27 5.03 33.47
CA VAL A 155 -6.92 4.08 32.55
C VAL A 155 -7.84 4.80 31.57
N ALA A 156 -8.54 5.85 31.98
CA ALA A 156 -9.39 6.66 31.09
C ALA A 156 -8.60 7.40 30.00
N GLN A 157 -7.40 7.91 30.33
CA GLN A 157 -6.50 8.52 29.32
C GLN A 157 -5.99 7.46 28.35
N ILE A 158 -5.68 6.26 28.83
CA ILE A 158 -5.28 5.13 27.97
C ILE A 158 -6.43 4.72 27.05
N THR A 159 -7.67 4.61 27.57
CA THR A 159 -8.85 4.29 26.75
C THR A 159 -9.14 5.38 25.72
N ASN A 160 -9.03 6.66 26.08
CA ASN A 160 -9.26 7.75 25.13
C ASN A 160 -8.17 7.81 24.05
N LEU A 161 -6.91 7.57 24.42
CA LEU A 161 -5.82 7.41 23.46
C LEU A 161 -6.06 6.19 22.56
N GLN A 162 -6.57 5.08 23.11
CA GLN A 162 -6.93 3.90 22.34
C GLN A 162 -8.07 4.20 21.37
N GLU A 163 -9.08 4.96 21.77
CA GLU A 163 -10.18 5.41 20.91
C GLU A 163 -9.68 6.35 19.81
N GLN A 164 -8.81 7.32 20.12
CA GLN A 164 -8.20 8.19 19.12
C GLN A 164 -7.28 7.41 18.16
N ILE A 165 -6.54 6.43 18.65
CA ILE A 165 -5.72 5.52 17.82
C ILE A 165 -6.63 4.68 16.92
N ASN A 166 -7.73 4.14 17.45
CA ASN A 166 -8.69 3.37 16.67
C ASN A 166 -9.37 4.24 15.61
N ASP A 167 -9.76 5.47 15.95
CA ASP A 167 -10.35 6.43 15.01
C ASP A 167 -9.36 6.81 13.91
N VAL A 168 -8.09 7.09 14.26
CA VAL A 168 -7.03 7.32 13.26
C VAL A 168 -6.83 6.08 12.39
N ARG A 169 -6.82 4.86 12.95
CA ARG A 169 -6.69 3.58 12.21
C ARG A 169 -7.86 3.32 11.26
N THR A 170 -9.09 3.62 11.69
CA THR A 170 -10.30 3.52 10.86
C THR A 170 -10.33 4.59 9.79
N PHE A 171 -9.93 5.83 10.11
CA PHE A 171 -9.83 6.95 9.16
C PHE A 171 -8.83 6.66 8.02
N VAL A 172 -7.72 5.98 8.31
CA VAL A 172 -6.74 5.58 7.28
C VAL A 172 -7.08 4.29 6.54
N GLY A 173 -8.12 3.56 6.98
CA GLY A 173 -8.72 2.41 6.29
C GLY A 173 -8.00 1.07 6.45
N TYR A 174 -7.04 0.91 7.36
CA TYR A 174 -6.18 -0.28 7.43
C TYR A 174 -6.77 -1.49 8.15
N GLU A 175 -7.89 -1.33 8.86
CA GLU A 175 -8.54 -2.39 9.67
C GLU A 175 -9.88 -2.85 9.08
N GLN A 176 -10.18 -2.49 7.83
CA GLN A 176 -11.38 -2.99 7.16
C GLN A 176 -11.15 -4.42 6.69
N ASP A 177 -12.16 -5.27 6.84
CA ASP A 177 -12.08 -6.72 6.55
C ASP A 177 -11.64 -7.04 5.10
N ASP A 178 -11.81 -6.11 4.16
CA ASP A 178 -11.43 -6.24 2.76
C ASP A 178 -10.09 -5.56 2.40
N VAL A 179 -9.28 -5.17 3.38
CA VAL A 179 -7.94 -4.63 3.16
C VAL A 179 -6.87 -5.64 3.54
N TYR A 180 -5.95 -5.89 2.62
CA TYR A 180 -4.89 -6.89 2.75
C TYR A 180 -3.54 -6.22 2.55
N GLY A 181 -2.58 -6.47 3.44
CA GLY A 181 -1.29 -5.80 3.31
C GLY A 181 -0.08 -6.59 3.76
N VAL A 182 1.08 -5.99 3.47
CA VAL A 182 2.39 -6.48 3.91
C VAL A 182 3.29 -5.30 4.27
N GLU A 183 3.94 -5.38 5.43
CA GLU A 183 5.07 -4.54 5.79
C GLU A 183 6.35 -5.16 5.23
N VAL A 184 7.11 -4.36 4.49
CA VAL A 184 8.44 -4.72 4.01
C VAL A 184 9.46 -3.85 4.72
N ASP A 185 10.36 -4.50 5.45
CA ASP A 185 11.55 -3.90 6.04
C ASP A 185 12.74 -4.25 5.15
N PHE A 186 13.11 -3.34 4.26
CA PHE A 186 14.20 -3.55 3.29
C PHE A 186 15.56 -3.67 3.98
N VAL A 187 15.73 -2.99 5.11
CA VAL A 187 16.98 -3.01 5.89
C VAL A 187 17.18 -4.37 6.56
N ASN A 188 16.14 -4.86 7.24
CA ASN A 188 16.19 -6.13 7.96
C ASN A 188 15.76 -7.33 7.10
N LYS A 189 15.41 -7.09 5.83
CA LYS A 189 14.97 -8.10 4.85
C LYS A 189 13.79 -8.93 5.37
N LYS A 190 12.86 -8.28 6.07
CA LYS A 190 11.72 -8.91 6.73
C LYS A 190 10.41 -8.49 6.08
N PHE A 191 9.51 -9.47 5.94
CA PHE A 191 8.16 -9.29 5.45
C PHE A 191 7.18 -9.71 6.55
N THR A 192 6.17 -8.89 6.81
CA THR A 192 5.15 -9.16 7.83
C THR A 192 3.78 -8.87 7.22
N ARG A 193 2.91 -9.87 7.15
CA ARG A 193 1.52 -9.65 6.71
C ARG A 193 0.80 -8.71 7.67
N LEU A 194 -0.14 -7.93 7.15
CA LEU A 194 -0.90 -6.93 7.88
C LEU A 194 -2.40 -7.00 7.50
N ALA A 195 -3.24 -6.44 8.36
CA ALA A 195 -4.69 -6.32 8.14
C ALA A 195 -5.32 -7.70 7.88
N GLY A 196 -6.26 -7.80 6.93
CA GLY A 196 -6.92 -9.06 6.57
C GLY A 196 -5.95 -10.18 6.15
N ALA A 197 -4.68 -9.86 5.84
CA ALA A 197 -3.67 -10.85 5.47
C ALA A 197 -2.95 -11.49 6.67
N GLU A 198 -3.03 -10.98 7.90
CA GLU A 198 -2.14 -11.38 9.02
C GLU A 198 -2.05 -12.90 9.26
N ASN A 199 -3.17 -13.59 9.13
CA ASN A 199 -3.26 -15.04 9.38
C ASN A 199 -3.48 -15.86 8.10
N MET A 200 -3.27 -15.26 6.93
CA MET A 200 -3.51 -15.91 5.66
C MET A 200 -2.28 -16.68 5.15
N THR A 201 -2.57 -17.81 4.52
CA THR A 201 -1.63 -18.61 3.74
C THR A 201 -1.73 -18.20 2.26
N ALA A 202 -0.58 -18.05 1.60
CA ALA A 202 -0.54 -17.74 0.17
C ALA A 202 -1.25 -18.83 -0.65
N GLY A 203 -1.79 -18.49 -1.82
CA GLY A 203 -2.52 -19.43 -2.66
C GLY A 203 -3.98 -19.57 -2.23
N ASP A 204 -4.29 -20.57 -1.39
CA ASP A 204 -5.66 -21.01 -1.12
C ASP A 204 -6.53 -19.92 -0.48
N ASP A 205 -6.07 -19.32 0.62
CA ASP A 205 -6.87 -18.31 1.33
C ASP A 205 -7.12 -17.08 0.44
N PHE A 206 -6.14 -16.69 -0.38
CA PHE A 206 -6.27 -15.58 -1.34
C PHE A 206 -7.16 -15.93 -2.53
N SER A 207 -7.31 -17.20 -2.89
CA SER A 207 -8.13 -17.61 -4.04
C SER A 207 -9.63 -17.38 -3.81
N ALA A 208 -10.06 -17.20 -2.56
CA ALA A 208 -11.43 -16.81 -2.23
C ALA A 208 -11.68 -15.28 -2.27
N LEU A 209 -10.62 -14.47 -2.37
CA LEU A 209 -10.71 -13.02 -2.20
C LEU A 209 -10.67 -12.25 -3.52
N THR A 210 -11.41 -11.16 -3.62
CA THR A 210 -11.18 -10.17 -4.69
C THR A 210 -9.99 -9.30 -4.27
N PRO A 211 -9.02 -8.99 -5.15
CA PRO A 211 -9.01 -9.27 -6.60
C PRO A 211 -8.42 -10.63 -7.04
N TRP A 212 -7.80 -11.41 -6.16
CA TRP A 212 -7.07 -12.65 -6.52
C TRP A 212 -7.95 -13.79 -7.08
N GLY A 213 -9.06 -14.12 -6.42
CA GLY A 213 -10.05 -15.13 -6.84
C GLY A 213 -10.90 -14.70 -8.03
N GLY A 214 -11.01 -13.39 -8.27
CA GLY A 214 -11.63 -12.85 -9.47
C GLY A 214 -10.75 -12.95 -10.72
N ARG A 215 -9.47 -13.30 -10.55
CA ARG A 215 -8.52 -13.42 -11.64
C ARG A 215 -8.64 -14.76 -12.35
N LYS A 216 -9.03 -14.76 -13.63
CA LYS A 216 -9.44 -15.99 -14.34
C LYS A 216 -8.99 -16.00 -15.80
N ARG A 217 -8.48 -17.13 -16.27
CA ARG A 217 -8.25 -17.36 -17.70
C ARG A 217 -9.58 -17.34 -18.47
N CYS A 218 -9.57 -16.68 -19.62
CA CYS A 218 -10.71 -16.57 -20.52
C CYS A 218 -10.26 -16.51 -21.98
N ILE A 219 -11.20 -16.79 -22.90
CA ILE A 219 -11.03 -16.54 -24.32
C ILE A 219 -11.72 -15.24 -24.73
N LEU A 220 -10.97 -14.32 -25.33
CA LEU A 220 -11.40 -12.96 -25.65
C LEU A 220 -11.37 -12.74 -27.18
N THR A 221 -12.45 -12.25 -27.77
CA THR A 221 -12.47 -11.85 -29.19
C THR A 221 -11.71 -10.54 -29.41
N ASN A 222 -11.39 -10.19 -30.66
CA ASN A 222 -10.76 -8.90 -30.98
C ASN A 222 -11.63 -7.70 -30.59
N GLU A 223 -12.95 -7.86 -30.54
CA GLU A 223 -13.91 -6.84 -30.10
C GLU A 223 -13.99 -6.71 -28.57
N GLY A 224 -13.26 -7.55 -27.82
CA GLY A 224 -13.25 -7.51 -26.36
C GLY A 224 -14.38 -8.29 -25.69
N VAL A 225 -15.02 -9.23 -26.40
CA VAL A 225 -16.07 -10.07 -25.83
C VAL A 225 -15.47 -11.35 -25.26
N VAL A 226 -15.74 -11.62 -23.99
CA VAL A 226 -15.37 -12.89 -23.36
C VAL A 226 -16.35 -13.96 -23.81
N LEU A 227 -15.87 -15.02 -24.45
CA LEU A 227 -16.72 -16.12 -24.91
C LEU A 227 -16.84 -17.25 -23.89
N ALA A 228 -15.79 -17.55 -23.15
CA ALA A 228 -15.78 -18.57 -22.10
C ALA A 228 -14.61 -18.34 -21.13
N TYR A 229 -14.80 -18.69 -19.87
CA TYR A 229 -13.76 -18.81 -18.87
C TYR A 229 -13.23 -20.26 -18.79
N ARG A 230 -12.01 -20.43 -18.29
CA ARG A 230 -11.44 -21.76 -18.09
C ARG A 230 -12.36 -22.62 -17.21
N GLY A 231 -12.68 -23.82 -17.70
CA GLY A 231 -13.58 -24.76 -17.04
C GLY A 231 -15.02 -24.69 -17.58
N GLU A 232 -15.37 -23.65 -18.34
CA GLU A 232 -16.65 -23.56 -19.03
C GLU A 232 -16.62 -24.28 -20.38
N THR A 233 -17.81 -24.70 -20.84
CA THR A 233 -17.98 -25.32 -22.15
C THR A 233 -17.55 -24.37 -23.27
N GLY A 234 -16.77 -24.86 -24.22
CA GLY A 234 -16.27 -24.06 -25.35
C GLY A 234 -14.95 -23.33 -25.09
N TYR A 235 -14.43 -23.30 -23.85
CA TYR A 235 -13.10 -22.78 -23.58
C TYR A 235 -12.03 -23.56 -24.36
N THR A 236 -11.06 -22.84 -24.91
CA THR A 236 -9.99 -23.38 -25.76
C THR A 236 -8.75 -22.50 -25.64
N GLU A 237 -7.57 -23.07 -25.83
CA GLU A 237 -6.31 -22.32 -25.83
C GLU A 237 -5.66 -22.24 -27.22
N ALA A 238 -6.33 -22.76 -28.25
CA ALA A 238 -5.79 -22.91 -29.60
C ALA A 238 -5.82 -21.63 -30.46
N GLY A 239 -6.45 -20.56 -29.97
CA GLY A 239 -6.63 -19.30 -30.70
C GLY A 239 -7.89 -19.18 -31.55
N ALA A 240 -8.70 -20.25 -31.62
CA ALA A 240 -10.01 -20.21 -32.27
C ALA A 240 -10.99 -21.14 -31.55
N THR A 241 -12.27 -20.76 -31.52
CA THR A 241 -13.34 -21.61 -30.98
C THR A 241 -13.45 -22.92 -31.76
N THR A 242 -13.72 -24.02 -31.07
CA THR A 242 -13.91 -25.34 -31.68
C THR A 242 -15.40 -25.68 -31.92
N GLN A 243 -16.29 -24.88 -31.35
CA GLN A 243 -17.74 -24.98 -31.43
C GLN A 243 -18.36 -23.59 -31.43
N ALA A 244 -19.64 -23.49 -31.79
CA ALA A 244 -20.39 -22.26 -31.63
C ALA A 244 -20.59 -21.93 -30.13
N ILE A 245 -20.54 -20.65 -29.79
CA ILE A 245 -20.74 -20.13 -28.43
C ILE A 245 -21.68 -18.92 -28.52
N THR A 246 -22.72 -18.90 -27.70
CA THR A 246 -23.68 -17.78 -27.65
C THR A 246 -23.40 -16.93 -26.41
N VAL A 247 -23.23 -15.62 -26.60
CA VAL A 247 -23.09 -14.64 -25.51
C VAL A 247 -24.17 -13.57 -25.68
N GLY A 248 -25.11 -13.51 -24.74
CA GLY A 248 -26.33 -12.70 -24.90
C GLY A 248 -27.12 -13.16 -26.12
N ASP A 249 -27.43 -12.23 -27.02
CA ASP A 249 -28.17 -12.49 -28.26
C ASP A 249 -27.26 -12.77 -29.48
N THR A 250 -25.94 -12.79 -29.28
CA THR A 250 -24.95 -12.96 -30.36
C THR A 250 -24.39 -14.38 -30.35
N GLU A 251 -24.53 -15.08 -31.49
CA GLU A 251 -23.86 -16.36 -31.73
C GLU A 251 -22.50 -16.15 -32.41
N TYR A 252 -21.46 -16.71 -31.81
CA TYR A 252 -20.11 -16.77 -32.38
C TYR A 252 -19.88 -18.17 -32.94
N PRO A 253 -19.68 -18.34 -34.26
CA PRO A 253 -19.52 -19.66 -34.86
C PRO A 253 -18.22 -20.35 -34.42
N SER A 254 -18.12 -21.65 -34.70
CA SER A 254 -16.85 -22.38 -34.63
C SER A 254 -15.81 -21.74 -35.57
N GLY A 255 -14.56 -21.67 -35.13
CA GLY A 255 -13.48 -21.00 -35.86
C GLY A 255 -13.34 -19.50 -35.56
N THR A 256 -14.22 -18.91 -34.74
CA THR A 256 -14.08 -17.53 -34.26
C THR A 256 -12.73 -17.35 -33.58
N LYS A 257 -11.93 -16.38 -34.04
CA LYS A 257 -10.59 -16.10 -33.49
C LYS A 257 -10.71 -15.50 -32.09
N VAL A 258 -9.91 -16.04 -31.16
CA VAL A 258 -9.89 -15.62 -29.76
C VAL A 258 -8.46 -15.59 -29.24
N GLN A 259 -8.19 -14.77 -28.23
CA GLN A 259 -6.95 -14.74 -27.49
C GLN A 259 -7.17 -15.34 -26.10
N VAL A 260 -6.19 -16.10 -25.60
CA VAL A 260 -6.19 -16.60 -24.24
C VAL A 260 -5.64 -15.51 -23.34
N MET A 261 -6.51 -14.95 -22.50
CA MET A 261 -6.21 -13.85 -21.61
C MET A 261 -6.50 -14.25 -20.17
N VAL A 262 -6.08 -13.41 -19.23
CA VAL A 262 -6.39 -13.49 -17.81
C VAL A 262 -7.15 -12.22 -17.46
N GLU A 263 -8.45 -12.38 -17.22
CA GLU A 263 -9.28 -11.30 -16.68
C GLU A 263 -8.77 -10.96 -15.28
N GLN A 264 -8.53 -9.68 -15.04
CA GLN A 264 -8.08 -9.14 -13.77
C GLN A 264 -9.08 -8.05 -13.36
N PRO A 265 -9.84 -8.23 -12.28
CA PRO A 265 -10.67 -7.17 -11.71
C PRO A 265 -9.84 -6.00 -11.19
N ILE A 266 -10.41 -4.80 -11.24
CA ILE A 266 -9.81 -3.60 -10.64
C ILE A 266 -9.60 -3.79 -9.14
N PHE A 267 -8.52 -3.18 -8.66
CA PHE A 267 -8.26 -3.02 -7.24
C PHE A 267 -7.47 -1.74 -7.02
N TYR A 268 -7.42 -1.33 -5.76
CA TYR A 268 -6.83 -0.08 -5.31
C TYR A 268 -5.67 -0.39 -4.39
N VAL A 269 -4.58 0.34 -4.56
CA VAL A 269 -3.34 0.16 -3.81
C VAL A 269 -3.05 1.38 -2.96
N LYS A 270 -2.34 1.15 -1.86
CA LYS A 270 -1.82 2.21 -1.01
C LYS A 270 -0.48 1.81 -0.45
N THR A 271 0.52 2.66 -0.63
CA THR A 271 1.83 2.51 0.00
C THR A 271 1.97 3.52 1.13
N VAL A 272 2.38 3.05 2.30
CA VAL A 272 2.69 3.90 3.45
C VAL A 272 4.17 3.80 3.72
N SER A 273 4.88 4.91 3.50
CA SER A 273 6.29 5.01 3.90
C SER A 273 6.38 5.03 5.43
N VAL A 274 6.92 3.98 6.03
CA VAL A 274 7.16 3.92 7.48
C VAL A 274 8.48 4.59 7.80
N SER A 275 9.50 4.34 6.98
CA SER A 275 10.76 5.08 7.00
C SER A 275 11.39 5.10 5.61
N GLY A 276 12.05 6.21 5.32
CA GLY A 276 12.76 6.41 4.06
C GLY A 276 14.14 7.01 4.29
N ALA A 277 14.98 6.89 3.28
CA ALA A 277 16.29 7.51 3.23
C ALA A 277 16.47 8.23 1.90
N ALA A 278 17.54 9.03 1.78
CA ALA A 278 17.98 9.51 0.47
C ALA A 278 18.23 8.30 -0.45
N ALA A 279 17.80 8.40 -1.70
CA ALA A 279 17.98 7.30 -2.66
C ALA A 279 19.46 7.13 -3.04
N ASN A 280 19.92 5.88 -3.10
CA ASN A 280 21.29 5.55 -3.51
C ASN A 280 21.57 5.79 -5.00
N SER A 281 20.54 6.19 -5.76
CA SER A 281 20.61 6.64 -7.16
C SER A 281 21.03 8.10 -7.31
N GLY A 282 21.08 8.88 -6.21
CA GLY A 282 21.53 10.28 -6.22
C GLY A 282 20.41 11.33 -6.28
N ARG A 283 19.17 10.94 -6.56
CA ARG A 283 17.99 11.84 -6.51
C ARG A 283 16.77 11.15 -5.93
N GLY A 284 16.03 11.87 -5.10
CA GLY A 284 14.78 11.42 -4.49
C GLY A 284 14.99 10.60 -3.23
N LYS A 285 13.94 9.88 -2.83
CA LYS A 285 13.95 9.02 -1.63
C LYS A 285 13.76 7.55 -2.01
N GLN A 286 14.18 6.67 -1.11
CA GLN A 286 13.96 5.23 -1.20
C GLN A 286 13.27 4.72 0.06
N TYR A 287 12.48 3.65 -0.09
CA TYR A 287 11.91 2.96 1.06
C TYR A 287 13.02 2.25 1.84
N SER A 288 13.13 2.54 3.14
CA SER A 288 13.85 1.68 4.09
C SER A 288 12.88 0.71 4.75
N LYS A 289 11.64 1.17 4.96
CA LYS A 289 10.52 0.36 5.43
C LYS A 289 9.20 0.93 4.91
N ALA A 290 8.33 0.07 4.41
CA ALA A 290 7.05 0.47 3.83
C ALA A 290 5.96 -0.55 4.11
N ARG A 291 4.70 -0.12 4.03
CA ARG A 291 3.53 -1.00 4.06
C ARG A 291 2.78 -0.87 2.76
N TYR A 292 2.47 -2.00 2.16
CA TYR A 292 1.78 -2.12 0.88
C TYR A 292 0.42 -2.74 1.15
N TYR A 293 -0.66 -2.03 0.77
CA TYR A 293 -2.03 -2.48 0.97
C TYR A 293 -2.78 -2.57 -0.36
N ILE A 294 -3.66 -3.56 -0.46
CA ILE A 294 -4.63 -3.75 -1.53
C ILE A 294 -6.04 -3.70 -0.94
N SER A 295 -6.95 -3.08 -1.69
CA SER A 295 -8.39 -3.08 -1.45
C SER A 295 -9.11 -3.41 -2.76
N PRO A 296 -10.10 -4.32 -2.77
CA PRO A 296 -10.95 -4.55 -3.94
C PRO A 296 -11.93 -3.40 -4.20
N THR A 297 -12.17 -2.55 -3.19
CA THR A 297 -13.10 -1.41 -3.27
C THR A 297 -12.38 -0.07 -3.14
N PRO A 298 -12.92 1.04 -3.69
CA PRO A 298 -12.35 2.36 -3.48
C PRO A 298 -12.36 2.74 -1.99
N LYS A 299 -11.22 3.20 -1.47
CA LYS A 299 -11.08 3.66 -0.07
C LYS A 299 -10.21 4.91 0.02
N THR A 300 -10.38 5.70 1.08
CA THR A 300 -9.63 6.95 1.30
C THR A 300 -8.12 6.72 1.29
N GLY A 301 -7.43 7.44 0.40
CA GLY A 301 -5.98 7.36 0.22
C GLY A 301 -5.49 6.13 -0.56
N PHE A 302 -6.37 5.24 -1.01
CA PHE A 302 -6.05 4.20 -1.98
C PHE A 302 -6.24 4.75 -3.40
N LYS A 303 -5.39 4.34 -4.33
CA LYS A 303 -5.45 4.73 -5.74
C LYS A 303 -5.60 3.48 -6.62
N PRO A 304 -6.40 3.52 -7.70
CA PRO A 304 -6.44 2.42 -8.65
C PRO A 304 -5.08 2.27 -9.32
N VAL A 305 -4.68 1.05 -9.66
CA VAL A 305 -3.46 0.85 -10.46
C VAL A 305 -3.66 1.48 -11.84
N GLY A 306 -2.68 2.25 -12.34
CA GLY A 306 -2.80 2.98 -13.61
C GLY A 306 -3.14 2.10 -14.83
N GLY A 307 -2.87 0.79 -14.76
CA GLY A 307 -3.07 -0.16 -15.85
C GLY A 307 -4.54 -0.39 -16.21
N PHE A 308 -5.47 0.01 -15.34
CA PHE A 308 -6.92 -0.06 -15.56
C PHE A 308 -7.49 1.14 -16.33
N LYS A 309 -6.68 2.11 -16.73
CA LYS A 309 -7.14 3.28 -17.49
C LYS A 309 -7.22 2.96 -18.99
N ASP A 310 -8.36 3.25 -19.59
CA ASP A 310 -8.56 3.17 -21.04
C ASP A 310 -7.77 4.25 -21.79
N ALA A 311 -7.86 4.30 -23.13
CA ALA A 311 -7.07 5.23 -23.92
C ALA A 311 -7.35 6.72 -23.61
N ASN A 312 -8.48 7.02 -22.98
CA ASN A 312 -8.91 8.36 -22.60
C ASN A 312 -8.70 8.65 -21.10
N GLY A 313 -8.13 7.70 -20.35
CA GLY A 313 -7.87 7.85 -18.92
C GLY A 313 -9.04 7.42 -18.02
N ASN A 314 -10.11 6.83 -18.58
CA ASN A 314 -11.24 6.36 -17.77
C ASN A 314 -10.92 4.98 -17.17
N LEU A 315 -11.23 4.81 -15.89
CA LEU A 315 -11.03 3.54 -15.20
C LEU A 315 -12.00 2.48 -15.70
N GLN A 316 -11.46 1.29 -15.94
CA GLN A 316 -12.21 0.10 -16.28
C GLN A 316 -12.27 -0.82 -15.06
N ASP A 317 -13.40 -1.51 -14.88
CA ASP A 317 -13.58 -2.47 -13.78
C ASP A 317 -12.68 -3.71 -13.91
N LYS A 318 -12.06 -3.91 -15.08
CA LYS A 318 -11.17 -5.02 -15.37
C LYS A 318 -10.26 -4.76 -16.57
N ILE A 319 -9.16 -5.51 -16.60
CA ILE A 319 -8.26 -5.62 -17.75
C ILE A 319 -8.01 -7.09 -18.08
N TYR A 320 -7.41 -7.33 -19.23
CA TYR A 320 -7.13 -8.66 -19.73
C TYR A 320 -5.64 -8.76 -20.06
N LEU A 321 -4.91 -9.49 -19.22
CA LEU A 321 -3.47 -9.73 -19.33
C LEU A 321 -3.25 -10.96 -20.22
N ALA A 322 -2.25 -10.98 -21.09
CA ALA A 322 -1.99 -12.18 -21.89
C ALA A 322 -1.72 -13.40 -21.00
N ALA A 323 -2.40 -14.53 -21.24
CA ALA A 323 -2.07 -15.76 -20.53
C ALA A 323 -0.69 -16.31 -20.94
N TYR A 324 -0.23 -16.00 -22.15
CA TYR A 324 1.02 -16.51 -22.73
C TYR A 324 1.90 -15.40 -23.31
N GLU A 325 3.17 -15.71 -23.54
CA GLU A 325 4.03 -14.86 -24.36
C GLU A 325 3.51 -14.78 -25.80
N GLY A 326 3.68 -13.62 -26.43
CA GLY A 326 3.05 -13.33 -27.71
C GLY A 326 3.70 -14.09 -28.87
N CYS A 327 2.90 -14.74 -29.71
CA CYS A 327 3.32 -15.26 -31.02
C CYS A 327 2.78 -14.37 -32.15
N VAL A 328 3.32 -14.52 -33.37
CA VAL A 328 2.79 -13.80 -34.54
C VAL A 328 1.56 -14.55 -35.08
N TYR A 329 0.53 -13.82 -35.48
CA TYR A 329 -0.53 -14.29 -36.36
C TYR A 329 -0.37 -13.62 -37.71
N ASP A 330 -0.12 -14.44 -38.74
CA ASP A 330 -0.03 -14.02 -40.13
C ASP A 330 -1.44 -13.79 -40.65
N SER A 331 -1.80 -12.52 -40.81
CA SER A 331 -3.14 -12.13 -41.24
C SER A 331 -3.42 -12.57 -42.67
N SER A 332 -2.40 -12.61 -43.53
CA SER A 332 -2.53 -12.98 -44.94
C SER A 332 -2.72 -14.49 -45.12
N ALA A 333 -2.07 -15.30 -44.28
CA ALA A 333 -2.19 -16.76 -44.30
C ALA A 333 -3.32 -17.28 -43.40
N GLY A 334 -3.80 -16.49 -42.44
CA GLY A 334 -4.83 -16.89 -41.48
C GLY A 334 -4.34 -17.87 -40.40
N THR A 335 -3.03 -17.89 -40.15
CA THR A 335 -2.36 -18.90 -39.32
C THR A 335 -1.52 -18.26 -38.21
N TYR A 336 -1.36 -19.00 -37.10
CA TYR A 336 -0.42 -18.63 -36.04
C TYR A 336 0.96 -19.16 -36.35
N CYS A 337 1.99 -18.33 -36.18
CA CYS A 337 3.36 -18.79 -36.24
C CYS A 337 3.66 -19.72 -35.05
N LYS A 338 4.05 -20.96 -35.36
CA LYS A 338 4.35 -22.00 -34.36
C LYS A 338 5.84 -22.30 -34.21
N ASP A 339 6.68 -21.60 -34.96
CA ASP A 339 8.13 -21.70 -34.98
C ASP A 339 8.77 -20.31 -35.21
N ASP A 340 10.07 -20.24 -35.52
CA ASP A 340 10.79 -18.98 -35.78
C ASP A 340 10.94 -18.65 -37.29
N THR A 341 10.21 -19.34 -38.18
CA THR A 341 10.41 -19.23 -39.64
C THR A 341 9.77 -17.99 -40.25
N LEU A 342 8.81 -17.38 -39.55
CA LEU A 342 8.01 -16.28 -40.10
C LEU A 342 8.64 -14.90 -39.84
N VAL A 343 8.55 -14.03 -40.85
CA VAL A 343 8.86 -12.60 -40.76
C VAL A 343 7.56 -11.82 -40.82
N ALA A 344 7.19 -11.15 -39.72
CA ALA A 344 5.92 -10.45 -39.63
C ALA A 344 5.82 -9.25 -40.58
N ASP A 345 4.65 -9.09 -41.21
CA ASP A 345 4.21 -7.82 -41.76
C ASP A 345 3.64 -6.94 -40.64
N PHE A 346 4.46 -6.06 -40.08
CA PHE A 346 4.06 -5.18 -38.97
C PHE A 346 2.91 -4.21 -39.29
N ALA A 347 2.48 -4.09 -40.56
CA ALA A 347 1.32 -3.30 -40.94
C ALA A 347 0.00 -4.04 -40.73
N THR A 348 -0.01 -5.38 -40.77
CA THR A 348 -1.25 -6.17 -40.78
C THR A 348 -1.24 -7.37 -39.83
N ASP A 349 -0.07 -7.94 -39.53
CA ASP A 349 0.06 -9.08 -38.64
C ASP A 349 -0.18 -8.68 -37.18
N MET A 350 -0.64 -9.66 -36.40
CA MET A 350 -1.07 -9.43 -35.03
C MET A 350 -0.22 -10.19 -34.02
N LEU A 351 0.07 -9.57 -32.88
CA LEU A 351 0.65 -10.27 -31.73
C LEU A 351 -0.45 -11.10 -31.08
N SER A 352 -0.20 -12.33 -30.63
CA SER A 352 -1.25 -13.28 -30.20
C SER A 352 -0.87 -14.02 -28.92
N SER A 353 -1.82 -14.21 -28.00
CA SER A 353 -1.64 -15.00 -26.77
C SER A 353 -2.42 -16.30 -26.89
N ILE A 354 -1.73 -17.42 -27.17
CA ILE A 354 -2.32 -18.75 -27.33
C ILE A 354 -1.36 -19.83 -26.83
N ALA A 355 -1.88 -21.02 -26.55
CA ALA A 355 -1.07 -22.19 -26.25
C ALA A 355 -0.50 -22.83 -27.52
N SER A 356 0.49 -23.71 -27.31
CA SER A 356 1.18 -24.46 -28.36
C SER A 356 1.78 -23.56 -29.44
N ALA A 357 2.31 -22.38 -29.06
CA ALA A 357 2.95 -21.46 -29.99
C ALA A 357 4.38 -21.12 -29.55
N LYS A 358 5.22 -20.81 -30.53
CA LYS A 358 6.56 -20.29 -30.27
C LYS A 358 6.47 -18.79 -29.96
N PRO A 359 7.03 -18.31 -28.84
CA PRO A 359 7.11 -16.87 -28.58
C PRO A 359 7.83 -16.15 -29.71
N ALA A 360 7.23 -15.07 -30.22
CA ALA A 360 7.80 -14.22 -31.23
C ALA A 360 9.09 -13.59 -30.70
N SER A 361 10.14 -13.59 -31.53
CA SER A 361 11.42 -12.98 -31.19
C SER A 361 11.95 -12.10 -32.31
N GLY A 362 13.00 -11.32 -32.00
CA GLY A 362 13.76 -10.57 -32.98
C GLY A 362 14.84 -11.38 -33.71
N LEU A 363 14.78 -12.72 -33.72
CA LEU A 363 15.78 -13.58 -34.38
C LEU A 363 15.77 -13.39 -35.90
N SER A 364 14.63 -13.68 -36.53
CA SER A 364 14.43 -13.63 -37.99
C SER A 364 13.79 -12.32 -38.46
N GLN A 365 13.27 -11.52 -37.54
CA GLN A 365 12.45 -10.34 -37.83
C GLN A 365 12.82 -9.12 -36.98
N VAL A 366 12.38 -7.94 -37.41
CA VAL A 366 12.68 -6.66 -36.75
C VAL A 366 11.73 -6.38 -35.57
N LEU A 367 11.66 -7.31 -34.61
CA LEU A 367 10.77 -7.21 -33.46
C LEU A 367 11.31 -6.23 -32.38
N THR A 368 11.29 -4.94 -32.73
CA THR A 368 11.54 -3.84 -31.78
C THR A 368 10.31 -3.61 -30.90
N ARG A 369 10.44 -2.81 -29.83
CA ARG A 369 9.29 -2.44 -29.00
C ARG A 369 8.20 -1.74 -29.82
N ALA A 370 8.58 -0.80 -30.69
CA ALA A 370 7.63 -0.11 -31.59
C ALA A 370 6.89 -1.07 -32.54
N ASN A 371 7.56 -2.10 -33.07
CA ASN A 371 6.92 -3.07 -33.96
C ASN A 371 6.06 -4.10 -33.19
N ALA A 372 6.47 -4.50 -31.98
CA ALA A 372 5.61 -5.28 -31.09
C ALA A 372 4.33 -4.51 -30.71
N ARG A 373 4.45 -3.20 -30.45
CA ARG A 373 3.31 -2.29 -30.23
C ARG A 373 2.37 -2.25 -31.44
N LYS A 374 2.89 -2.11 -32.66
CA LYS A 374 2.07 -2.14 -33.89
C LYS A 374 1.28 -3.44 -34.00
N MET A 375 1.94 -4.60 -33.86
CA MET A 375 1.25 -5.89 -33.95
C MET A 375 0.19 -6.08 -32.85
N ALA A 376 0.40 -5.55 -31.65
CA ALA A 376 -0.64 -5.56 -30.63
C ALA A 376 -1.84 -4.68 -31.05
N ASN A 377 -1.58 -3.46 -31.51
CA ASN A 377 -2.60 -2.51 -31.94
C ASN A 377 -3.38 -2.97 -33.18
N ASN A 378 -2.77 -3.77 -34.07
CA ASN A 378 -3.41 -4.30 -35.27
C ASN A 378 -4.64 -5.18 -34.96
N ARG A 379 -4.81 -5.63 -33.71
CA ARG A 379 -6.02 -6.33 -33.26
C ARG A 379 -7.25 -5.45 -33.14
N GLY A 380 -7.05 -4.14 -32.99
CA GLY A 380 -8.12 -3.16 -32.87
C GLY A 380 -8.11 -2.41 -31.54
N THR A 381 -9.18 -1.64 -31.34
CA THR A 381 -9.37 -0.75 -30.19
C THR A 381 -9.24 -1.50 -28.84
N GLY A 382 -8.49 -0.92 -27.91
CA GLY A 382 -8.26 -1.48 -26.56
C GLY A 382 -7.08 -2.46 -26.48
N TRP A 383 -6.62 -3.00 -27.61
CA TRP A 383 -5.42 -3.84 -27.67
C TRP A 383 -4.15 -2.99 -27.70
N GLN A 384 -3.18 -3.38 -26.88
CA GLN A 384 -1.89 -2.71 -26.75
C GLN A 384 -0.81 -3.69 -26.28
N LEU A 385 0.44 -3.27 -26.35
CA LEU A 385 1.55 -4.01 -25.75
C LEU A 385 1.48 -3.91 -24.22
N SER A 386 1.82 -4.99 -23.52
CA SER A 386 1.95 -4.97 -22.05
C SER A 386 2.84 -3.83 -21.58
N ASN A 387 2.40 -3.12 -20.55
CA ASN A 387 3.05 -1.91 -20.06
C ASN A 387 3.39 -1.99 -18.57
N ILE A 388 4.20 -1.03 -18.09
CA ILE A 388 4.69 -0.98 -16.70
C ILE A 388 3.56 -1.02 -15.65
N PHE A 389 2.39 -0.45 -15.96
CA PHE A 389 1.27 -0.42 -15.04
C PHE A 389 0.48 -1.73 -15.00
N SER A 390 0.33 -2.40 -16.14
CA SER A 390 -0.24 -3.76 -16.19
C SER A 390 0.65 -4.78 -15.48
N LEU A 391 1.98 -4.61 -15.58
CA LEU A 391 2.94 -5.36 -14.78
C LEU A 391 2.77 -5.06 -13.28
N SER A 392 2.64 -3.79 -12.92
CA SER A 392 2.47 -3.37 -11.53
C SER A 392 1.25 -4.03 -10.90
N ALA A 393 0.13 -4.18 -11.63
CA ALA A 393 -1.03 -4.91 -11.15
C ALA A 393 -0.66 -6.33 -10.70
N THR A 394 0.09 -7.07 -11.52
CA THR A 394 0.52 -8.43 -11.15
C THR A 394 1.56 -8.43 -10.01
N GLN A 395 2.52 -7.51 -10.02
CA GLN A 395 3.53 -7.39 -8.95
C GLN A 395 2.91 -7.14 -7.57
N TRP A 396 1.91 -6.26 -7.49
CA TRP A 396 1.19 -5.98 -6.24
C TRP A 396 0.49 -7.20 -5.68
N LEU A 397 -0.17 -7.97 -6.55
CA LEU A 397 -0.86 -9.20 -6.15
C LEU A 397 0.13 -10.25 -5.63
N ILE A 398 1.27 -10.44 -6.31
CA ILE A 398 2.34 -11.35 -5.84
C ILE A 398 2.87 -10.90 -4.47
N LEU A 399 3.21 -9.62 -4.33
CA LEU A 399 3.82 -9.08 -3.11
C LEU A 399 2.92 -9.31 -1.88
N VAL A 400 1.64 -8.96 -1.97
CA VAL A 400 0.71 -9.09 -0.85
C VAL A 400 0.32 -10.56 -0.64
N GLU A 401 0.09 -11.33 -1.70
CA GLU A 401 -0.28 -12.75 -1.59
C GLU A 401 0.82 -13.58 -0.96
N TYR A 402 2.07 -13.43 -1.37
CA TYR A 402 3.18 -14.25 -0.88
C TYR A 402 3.95 -13.62 0.27
N ALA A 403 3.63 -12.37 0.63
CA ALA A 403 4.40 -11.56 1.57
C ALA A 403 5.90 -11.61 1.24
N SER A 404 6.23 -11.46 -0.04
CA SER A 404 7.59 -11.59 -0.55
C SER A 404 7.70 -10.97 -1.94
N PHE A 405 8.87 -10.42 -2.24
CA PHE A 405 9.26 -10.05 -3.59
C PHE A 405 9.95 -11.20 -4.35
N ASP A 406 10.39 -12.26 -3.67
CA ASP A 406 11.11 -13.38 -4.29
C ASP A 406 10.13 -14.35 -4.96
N ALA A 407 9.63 -13.96 -6.13
CA ALA A 407 8.67 -14.76 -6.90
C ALA A 407 9.24 -16.13 -7.29
N GLN A 408 10.55 -16.22 -7.54
CA GLN A 408 11.17 -17.48 -7.93
C GLN A 408 11.13 -18.52 -6.81
N SER A 409 11.44 -18.15 -5.56
CA SER A 409 11.37 -19.11 -4.45
C SER A 409 9.94 -19.44 -4.01
N LYS A 410 9.00 -18.53 -4.25
CA LYS A 410 7.61 -18.68 -3.83
C LYS A 410 6.70 -19.38 -4.84
N ILE A 411 6.95 -19.19 -6.13
CA ILE A 411 6.07 -19.67 -7.21
C ILE A 411 6.83 -20.64 -8.13
N GLY A 412 8.10 -20.35 -8.44
CA GLY A 412 8.95 -21.19 -9.29
C GLY A 412 9.88 -20.34 -10.15
N LYS A 413 11.00 -20.92 -10.58
CA LYS A 413 12.05 -20.21 -11.33
C LYS A 413 11.69 -19.95 -12.80
N GLY A 414 10.69 -20.65 -13.32
CA GLY A 414 10.37 -20.66 -14.75
C GLY A 414 11.50 -21.27 -15.58
N VAL A 415 11.42 -21.13 -16.91
CA VAL A 415 12.49 -21.55 -17.81
C VAL A 415 13.64 -20.56 -17.67
N SER A 416 14.68 -20.89 -16.92
CA SER A 416 15.77 -19.95 -16.64
C SER A 416 17.14 -20.59 -16.56
N THR A 417 17.24 -21.92 -16.59
CA THR A 417 18.51 -22.64 -16.39
C THR A 417 18.98 -23.42 -17.61
N PHE A 418 18.44 -23.12 -18.79
CA PHE A 418 18.92 -23.70 -20.03
C PHE A 418 20.35 -23.22 -20.34
N THR A 419 21.12 -24.07 -21.01
CA THR A 419 22.39 -23.67 -21.59
C THR A 419 22.11 -23.00 -22.93
N ASP A 420 22.54 -21.75 -23.06
CA ASP A 420 22.34 -20.98 -24.27
C ASP A 420 23.22 -21.45 -25.44
N ASP A 421 22.63 -21.57 -26.62
CA ASP A 421 23.33 -22.00 -27.85
C ASP A 421 23.92 -20.82 -28.65
N GLY A 422 23.70 -19.59 -28.19
CA GLY A 422 24.17 -18.35 -28.82
C GLY A 422 23.51 -17.98 -30.16
N THR A 423 22.61 -18.80 -30.71
CA THR A 423 22.17 -18.67 -32.11
C THR A 423 20.65 -18.76 -32.32
N THR A 424 19.93 -19.59 -31.56
CA THR A 424 18.50 -19.81 -31.77
C THR A 424 17.66 -19.14 -30.68
N ASN A 425 16.37 -18.93 -30.95
CA ASN A 425 15.43 -18.58 -29.90
C ASN A 425 15.15 -19.86 -29.11
N MET A 426 15.70 -20.00 -27.91
CA MET A 426 15.54 -21.22 -27.09
C MET A 426 14.32 -21.18 -26.16
N SER A 427 13.42 -20.22 -26.36
CA SER A 427 12.15 -20.21 -25.62
C SER A 427 11.39 -21.51 -25.83
N VAL A 428 10.75 -22.02 -24.78
CA VAL A 428 9.83 -23.15 -24.90
C VAL A 428 8.51 -22.70 -25.50
N ILE A 429 7.80 -23.66 -26.07
CA ILE A 429 6.45 -23.49 -26.59
C ILE A 429 5.50 -23.14 -25.42
N THR A 430 4.62 -22.17 -25.63
CA THR A 430 3.62 -21.73 -24.65
C THR A 430 2.56 -22.81 -24.37
N GLY A 431 1.89 -22.71 -23.22
CA GLY A 431 0.79 -23.60 -22.83
C GLY A 431 1.17 -24.73 -21.88
N ALA A 432 2.43 -24.81 -21.43
CA ALA A 432 2.87 -25.86 -20.52
C ALA A 432 2.16 -25.80 -19.16
N THR A 433 1.65 -24.64 -18.75
CA THR A 433 0.88 -24.42 -17.52
C THR A 433 -0.64 -24.46 -17.72
N ALA A 434 -1.13 -24.99 -18.85
CA ALA A 434 -2.58 -25.20 -19.07
C ALA A 434 -3.25 -25.99 -17.93
N GLY A 435 -2.54 -27.01 -17.41
CA GLY A 435 -2.96 -27.82 -16.27
C GLY A 435 -3.08 -27.03 -14.96
N VAL A 436 -2.13 -26.11 -14.69
CA VAL A 436 -2.15 -25.21 -13.52
C VAL A 436 -3.35 -24.26 -13.54
N GLY A 437 -3.75 -23.81 -14.73
CA GLY A 437 -4.96 -23.01 -14.91
C GLY A 437 -4.88 -21.64 -14.26
N ASN A 438 -5.84 -21.34 -13.36
CA ASN A 438 -5.88 -20.07 -12.61
C ASN A 438 -5.00 -20.11 -11.34
N GLY A 439 -4.30 -21.22 -11.08
CA GLY A 439 -3.37 -21.36 -9.98
C GLY A 439 -2.02 -20.68 -10.25
N SER A 440 -1.11 -20.83 -9.29
CA SER A 440 0.29 -20.41 -9.43
C SER A 440 1.21 -21.60 -9.19
N GLY A 441 2.35 -21.65 -9.89
CA GLY A 441 3.31 -22.75 -9.77
C GLY A 441 3.89 -23.17 -11.12
N ILE A 442 4.61 -24.28 -11.09
CA ILE A 442 5.10 -24.99 -12.28
C ILE A 442 4.16 -26.18 -12.60
N PRO A 443 4.13 -26.70 -13.84
CA PRO A 443 3.31 -27.86 -14.18
C PRO A 443 3.75 -29.12 -13.43
N ASP A 444 2.79 -30.02 -13.16
CA ASP A 444 3.05 -31.31 -12.52
C ASP A 444 4.11 -32.12 -13.29
N GLY A 445 5.11 -32.61 -12.57
CA GLY A 445 6.25 -33.34 -13.15
C GLY A 445 7.27 -32.46 -13.88
N GLY A 446 7.08 -31.13 -13.89
CA GLY A 446 8.06 -30.18 -14.40
C GLY A 446 9.29 -30.06 -13.51
N THR A 447 10.45 -29.81 -14.11
CA THR A 447 11.69 -29.50 -13.40
C THR A 447 11.80 -27.99 -13.20
N ASP A 448 11.84 -27.55 -11.95
CA ASP A 448 12.01 -26.13 -11.61
C ASP A 448 13.30 -25.54 -12.22
N GLY A 449 13.20 -24.39 -12.87
CA GLY A 449 14.28 -23.80 -13.67
C GLY A 449 14.31 -24.24 -15.14
N GLN A 450 13.57 -25.28 -15.52
CA GLN A 450 13.58 -25.87 -16.87
C GLN A 450 12.19 -26.01 -17.49
N CYS A 451 11.13 -25.66 -16.75
CA CYS A 451 9.75 -25.66 -17.24
C CYS A 451 9.09 -24.30 -16.98
N SER A 452 8.00 -24.04 -17.69
CA SER A 452 7.24 -22.80 -17.55
C SER A 452 6.66 -22.64 -16.15
N VAL A 453 6.49 -21.38 -15.75
CA VAL A 453 5.90 -21.01 -14.46
C VAL A 453 4.66 -20.18 -14.69
N SER A 454 3.64 -20.31 -13.84
CA SER A 454 2.46 -19.46 -13.88
C SER A 454 2.25 -18.72 -12.57
N TYR A 455 1.82 -17.47 -12.66
CA TYR A 455 1.18 -16.76 -11.56
C TYR A 455 -0.27 -16.44 -11.93
N ARG A 456 -1.20 -17.10 -11.23
CA ARG A 456 -2.65 -16.97 -11.39
C ARG A 456 -3.09 -16.83 -12.85
N GLY A 457 -2.67 -17.80 -13.67
CA GLY A 457 -3.02 -17.89 -15.09
C GLY A 457 -2.09 -17.18 -16.07
N GLU A 458 -1.23 -16.25 -15.65
CA GLU A 458 -0.18 -15.71 -16.51
C GLU A 458 1.01 -16.67 -16.53
N GLU A 459 1.30 -17.27 -17.68
CA GLU A 459 2.48 -18.11 -17.90
C GLU A 459 3.69 -17.26 -18.28
N ASN A 460 4.86 -17.61 -17.73
CA ASN A 460 6.17 -17.05 -18.04
C ASN A 460 6.20 -15.51 -18.01
N LEU A 461 5.58 -14.91 -16.98
CA LEU A 461 5.81 -13.49 -16.67
C LEU A 461 7.30 -13.22 -16.43
N TRP A 462 8.04 -14.24 -15.98
CA TRP A 462 9.49 -14.26 -15.90
C TRP A 462 10.06 -15.58 -16.45
N GLY A 463 11.35 -15.54 -16.80
CA GLY A 463 12.02 -16.61 -17.52
C GLY A 463 11.50 -16.73 -18.97
N ASN A 464 11.89 -17.83 -19.60
CA ASN A 464 11.62 -18.18 -20.99
C ASN A 464 12.18 -17.16 -21.99
N ILE A 465 11.52 -16.03 -22.21
CA ILE A 465 12.02 -14.95 -23.07
C ILE A 465 11.80 -13.59 -22.41
N TRP A 466 12.72 -12.64 -22.63
CA TRP A 466 12.47 -11.26 -22.22
C TRP A 466 11.27 -10.70 -22.96
N THR A 467 10.47 -9.88 -22.29
CA THR A 467 9.34 -9.21 -22.92
C THR A 467 9.51 -7.70 -22.91
N TRP A 468 9.18 -7.05 -24.03
CA TRP A 468 9.15 -5.59 -24.11
C TRP A 468 8.10 -5.03 -23.15
N LEU A 469 8.48 -4.00 -22.39
CA LEU A 469 7.58 -3.27 -21.51
C LEU A 469 7.34 -1.86 -22.06
N ASP A 470 6.08 -1.55 -22.32
CA ASP A 470 5.64 -0.24 -22.81
C ASP A 470 5.28 0.72 -21.66
N GLY A 471 4.94 1.97 -21.99
CA GLY A 471 4.51 2.98 -21.01
C GLY A 471 5.62 3.48 -20.09
N ILE A 472 6.89 3.11 -20.37
CA ILE A 472 8.08 3.54 -19.63
C ILE A 472 9.22 3.90 -20.59
N ASN A 473 9.82 5.07 -20.40
CA ASN A 473 11.02 5.54 -21.07
C ASN A 473 12.07 5.94 -20.05
N ILE A 474 13.34 5.70 -20.36
CA ILE A 474 14.44 6.01 -19.46
C ILE A 474 15.43 6.89 -20.19
N TYR A 475 15.82 8.01 -19.59
CA TYR A 475 16.91 8.85 -20.09
C TYR A 475 18.08 8.83 -19.11
N ASN A 476 19.19 8.23 -19.56
CA ASN A 476 20.39 8.12 -18.76
C ASN A 476 21.41 9.19 -19.15
N THR A 477 21.86 9.97 -18.18
CA THR A 477 23.09 10.75 -18.28
C THR A 477 24.25 9.96 -17.66
N ALA A 478 25.44 10.56 -17.62
CA ALA A 478 26.59 9.95 -16.94
C ALA A 478 26.36 9.77 -15.43
N THR A 479 25.46 10.55 -14.83
CA THR A 479 25.27 10.62 -13.37
C THR A 479 23.84 10.38 -12.91
N GLU A 480 22.87 10.40 -13.83
CA GLU A 480 21.45 10.32 -13.50
C GLU A 480 20.71 9.38 -14.45
N SER A 481 19.66 8.73 -13.93
CA SER A 481 18.72 7.93 -14.71
C SER A 481 17.30 8.40 -14.44
N THR A 482 16.78 9.26 -15.32
CA THR A 482 15.41 9.77 -15.20
C THR A 482 14.45 8.81 -15.86
N VAL A 483 13.41 8.43 -15.13
CA VAL A 483 12.37 7.51 -15.60
C VAL A 483 11.10 8.32 -15.87
N TYR A 484 10.53 8.11 -17.05
CA TYR A 484 9.31 8.73 -17.52
C TYR A 484 8.27 7.63 -17.74
N VAL A 485 7.07 7.79 -17.17
CA VAL A 485 5.97 6.82 -17.27
C VAL A 485 4.71 7.46 -17.84
N LYS A 486 3.90 6.68 -18.55
CA LYS A 486 2.63 7.13 -19.13
C LYS A 486 1.57 6.05 -18.94
N GLU A 487 0.51 6.41 -18.23
CA GLU A 487 -0.55 5.47 -17.82
C GLU A 487 -1.49 5.12 -18.97
N PHE A 488 -1.82 6.09 -19.84
CA PHE A 488 -2.82 5.94 -20.88
C PHE A 488 -2.51 6.77 -22.14
N GLY A 489 -3.30 6.53 -23.18
CA GLY A 489 -3.14 7.16 -24.49
C GLY A 489 -2.02 6.53 -25.34
N THR A 490 -1.62 7.22 -26.40
CA THR A 490 -0.62 6.69 -27.33
C THR A 490 0.79 6.68 -26.73
N MET A 491 1.41 5.51 -26.71
CA MET A 491 2.78 5.32 -26.25
C MET A 491 3.80 5.60 -27.36
N ALA A 492 4.94 6.18 -26.99
CA ALA A 492 6.05 6.49 -27.87
C ALA A 492 7.40 6.17 -27.22
N ASP A 493 8.39 5.84 -28.04
CA ASP A 493 9.74 5.55 -27.58
C ASP A 493 10.57 6.85 -27.50
N ASP A 494 11.65 6.82 -26.70
CA ASP A 494 12.71 7.84 -26.69
C ASP A 494 12.22 9.29 -26.49
N THR A 495 11.17 9.48 -25.69
CA THR A 495 10.60 10.81 -25.41
C THR A 495 10.11 10.93 -23.97
N ALA A 496 10.08 12.17 -23.48
CA ALA A 496 9.39 12.57 -22.26
C ALA A 496 8.00 13.20 -22.55
N ASP A 497 7.68 13.47 -23.82
CA ASP A 497 6.48 14.23 -24.20
C ASP A 497 5.21 13.44 -23.86
N GLY A 498 4.38 14.01 -22.99
CA GLY A 498 3.18 13.35 -22.47
C GLY A 498 3.46 12.18 -21.52
N TYR A 499 4.69 12.07 -21.00
CA TYR A 499 5.06 11.16 -19.92
C TYR A 499 5.36 11.97 -18.63
N THR A 500 5.09 11.35 -17.49
CA THR A 500 5.37 11.91 -16.17
C THR A 500 6.73 11.40 -15.67
N ALA A 501 7.61 12.32 -15.30
CA ALA A 501 8.89 11.96 -14.69
C ALA A 501 8.70 11.55 -13.22
N LEU A 502 9.35 10.47 -12.78
CA LEU A 502 9.32 10.07 -11.38
C LEU A 502 10.10 11.05 -10.49
N GLY A 503 9.61 11.23 -9.26
CA GLY A 503 10.21 12.07 -8.21
C GLY A 503 11.59 11.61 -7.72
N PHE A 504 12.09 10.50 -8.23
CA PHE A 504 13.41 9.93 -7.95
C PHE A 504 14.08 9.42 -9.23
N SER A 505 15.39 9.23 -9.18
CA SER A 505 16.15 8.63 -10.29
C SER A 505 16.32 7.13 -10.05
N ALA A 506 16.30 6.33 -11.10
CA ALA A 506 16.65 4.92 -11.00
C ALA A 506 18.16 4.76 -10.75
N LYS A 507 18.58 3.59 -10.25
CA LYS A 507 20.00 3.33 -10.05
C LYS A 507 20.73 3.26 -11.40
N ASN A 508 21.86 3.93 -11.55
CA ASN A 508 22.84 3.60 -12.58
C ASN A 508 23.77 2.50 -12.02
N GLY A 509 23.88 1.38 -12.72
CA GLY A 509 24.62 0.18 -12.35
C GLY A 509 23.82 -1.10 -12.61
N SER A 510 24.35 -2.21 -12.13
CA SER A 510 23.67 -3.51 -12.18
C SER A 510 23.89 -4.29 -10.89
N GLY A 511 22.89 -5.06 -10.47
CA GLY A 511 22.93 -5.83 -9.23
C GLY A 511 21.56 -6.34 -8.79
N TYR A 512 21.54 -7.11 -7.70
CA TYR A 512 20.29 -7.56 -7.08
C TYR A 512 19.60 -6.41 -6.35
N ILE A 513 18.31 -6.24 -6.56
CA ILE A 513 17.55 -5.10 -6.05
C ILE A 513 17.48 -5.15 -4.52
N SER A 514 17.78 -4.03 -3.86
CA SER A 514 17.69 -3.89 -2.40
C SER A 514 16.69 -2.84 -1.93
N ALA A 515 16.26 -1.91 -2.78
CA ALA A 515 15.23 -0.94 -2.45
C ALA A 515 14.61 -0.31 -3.71
N PHE A 516 13.38 0.15 -3.57
CA PHE A 516 12.64 0.90 -4.57
C PHE A 516 12.51 2.39 -4.19
N GLY A 517 12.37 3.25 -5.18
CA GLY A 517 12.17 4.69 -4.99
C GLY A 517 10.78 5.05 -4.46
N ILE A 518 10.66 6.23 -3.87
CA ILE A 518 9.40 6.77 -3.36
C ILE A 518 8.88 7.86 -4.29
N ASP A 519 7.72 7.62 -4.87
CA ASP A 519 6.88 8.61 -5.53
C ASP A 519 5.46 8.44 -4.97
N GLU A 520 4.93 9.45 -4.29
CA GLU A 520 3.60 9.38 -3.63
C GLU A 520 2.46 9.41 -4.66
N ASP A 521 2.74 9.94 -5.85
CA ASP A 521 1.75 10.01 -6.93
C ASP A 521 1.68 8.74 -7.75
N LEU A 522 2.81 8.03 -7.87
CA LEU A 522 2.98 6.81 -8.66
C LEU A 522 3.51 5.64 -7.80
N ALA A 523 2.99 5.52 -6.58
CA ALA A 523 3.44 4.54 -5.58
C ALA A 523 3.19 3.07 -6.00
N GLU A 524 2.42 2.84 -7.05
CA GLU A 524 2.16 1.54 -7.63
C GLU A 524 3.33 0.97 -8.44
N VAL A 525 4.26 1.80 -8.91
CA VAL A 525 5.37 1.38 -9.78
C VAL A 525 6.64 1.06 -8.98
N PHE A 526 7.24 -0.10 -9.24
CA PHE A 526 8.46 -0.55 -8.58
C PHE A 526 9.71 -0.28 -9.43
N ILE A 527 10.40 0.85 -9.16
CA ILE A 527 11.66 1.19 -9.84
C ILE A 527 12.87 1.10 -8.88
N PRO A 528 13.91 0.31 -9.22
CA PRO A 528 15.08 0.14 -8.37
C PRO A 528 15.93 1.39 -8.21
N VAL A 529 16.31 1.68 -6.97
CA VAL A 529 17.21 2.80 -6.60
C VAL A 529 18.43 2.35 -5.79
N ALA A 530 18.44 1.10 -5.32
CA ALA A 530 19.58 0.47 -4.65
C ALA A 530 19.72 -1.01 -5.07
N LEU A 531 20.96 -1.48 -5.15
CA LEU A 531 21.33 -2.78 -5.74
C LEU A 531 22.24 -3.63 -4.83
N ALA A 532 22.01 -3.59 -3.52
CA ALA A 532 22.79 -4.32 -2.51
C ALA A 532 22.10 -5.62 -2.04
N GLY A 533 21.21 -6.19 -2.86
CA GLY A 533 20.43 -7.38 -2.54
C GLY A 533 21.20 -8.68 -2.78
N SER A 534 20.48 -9.80 -2.71
CA SER A 534 20.90 -11.12 -3.18
C SER A 534 19.84 -11.72 -4.10
N SER A 535 20.11 -12.90 -4.63
CA SER A 535 19.17 -13.73 -5.40
C SER A 535 18.00 -14.30 -4.58
N THR A 536 17.74 -13.74 -3.39
CA THR A 536 16.65 -14.15 -2.50
C THR A 536 16.04 -12.95 -1.77
N LEU A 537 16.86 -12.06 -1.21
CA LEU A 537 16.36 -10.97 -0.37
C LEU A 537 17.10 -9.64 -0.58
N PRO A 538 16.40 -8.50 -0.45
CA PRO A 538 14.98 -8.42 -0.14
C PRO A 538 14.07 -8.70 -1.35
N VAL A 539 14.58 -8.57 -2.59
CA VAL A 539 13.77 -8.73 -3.81
C VAL A 539 14.01 -10.05 -4.53
N GLY A 540 15.25 -10.54 -4.58
CA GLY A 540 15.60 -11.76 -5.32
C GLY A 540 15.93 -11.50 -6.79
N ASP A 541 15.34 -10.46 -7.38
CA ASP A 541 15.49 -10.16 -8.79
C ASP A 541 16.61 -9.15 -9.08
N TYR A 542 17.11 -9.20 -10.31
CA TYR A 542 18.21 -8.37 -10.76
C TYR A 542 17.74 -7.15 -11.55
N PHE A 543 18.55 -6.10 -11.51
CA PHE A 543 18.33 -4.90 -12.29
C PHE A 543 19.61 -4.52 -13.03
N TRP A 544 19.46 -4.06 -14.27
CA TRP A 544 20.57 -3.59 -15.08
C TRP A 544 20.25 -2.26 -15.74
N ASN A 545 21.13 -1.27 -15.56
CA ASN A 545 21.02 0.05 -16.16
C ASN A 545 22.36 0.82 -16.16
N ALA A 546 23.15 0.80 -17.24
CA ALA A 546 24.46 1.47 -17.26
C ALA A 546 24.71 2.44 -18.42
N TYR A 547 24.00 2.32 -19.55
CA TYR A 547 24.33 3.06 -20.76
C TYR A 547 23.57 4.39 -20.89
N THR A 548 24.24 5.45 -21.35
CA THR A 548 23.71 6.81 -21.54
C THR A 548 22.79 6.97 -22.75
N GLY A 549 21.89 7.96 -22.71
CA GLY A 549 20.86 8.20 -23.72
C GLY A 549 19.55 7.49 -23.40
N TRP A 550 18.65 7.49 -24.39
CA TRP A 550 17.33 6.87 -24.26
C TRP A 550 17.41 5.34 -24.20
N ARG A 551 16.71 4.75 -23.23
CA ARG A 551 16.60 3.30 -23.03
C ARG A 551 15.14 2.91 -22.89
N VAL A 552 14.89 1.68 -23.30
CA VAL A 552 13.59 1.00 -23.20
C VAL A 552 13.70 -0.18 -22.23
N ALA A 553 12.59 -0.53 -21.59
CA ALA A 553 12.56 -1.58 -20.58
C ALA A 553 12.23 -2.96 -21.18
N ARG A 554 12.94 -3.98 -20.69
CA ARG A 554 12.62 -5.40 -20.84
C ARG A 554 12.38 -6.02 -19.48
N LEU A 555 11.45 -6.96 -19.42
CA LEU A 555 11.02 -7.64 -18.20
C LEU A 555 11.40 -9.13 -18.21
N GLY A 556 11.75 -9.66 -17.03
CA GLY A 556 11.49 -11.04 -16.66
C GLY A 556 12.69 -11.99 -16.67
N GLY A 557 13.71 -11.73 -17.50
CA GLY A 557 14.80 -12.68 -17.75
C GLY A 557 14.51 -13.66 -18.89
N GLY A 558 15.56 -14.29 -19.41
CA GLY A 558 15.46 -15.30 -20.47
C GLY A 558 15.74 -16.72 -19.97
N TRP A 559 15.68 -17.68 -20.89
CA TRP A 559 15.85 -19.12 -20.64
C TRP A 559 17.15 -19.54 -19.95
N ASP A 560 18.19 -18.69 -19.95
CA ASP A 560 19.54 -18.96 -19.41
C ASP A 560 19.97 -18.00 -18.27
N TYR A 561 19.07 -17.13 -17.80
CA TYR A 561 19.41 -16.06 -16.85
C TYR A 561 19.41 -16.52 -15.37
N GLY A 562 18.95 -17.73 -15.09
CA GLY A 562 18.99 -18.38 -13.79
C GLY A 562 18.38 -17.53 -12.68
N SER A 563 19.13 -17.35 -11.60
CA SER A 563 18.65 -16.66 -10.39
C SER A 563 18.43 -15.16 -10.56
N VAL A 564 18.74 -14.56 -11.71
CA VAL A 564 18.49 -13.13 -11.92
C VAL A 564 17.08 -12.82 -12.42
N CYS A 565 16.37 -13.82 -12.94
CA CYS A 565 14.98 -13.71 -13.43
C CYS A 565 14.01 -13.30 -12.33
N GLY A 566 12.79 -12.91 -12.72
CA GLY A 566 11.68 -12.70 -11.80
C GLY A 566 10.77 -11.54 -12.19
N ALA A 567 9.67 -11.36 -11.44
CA ALA A 567 8.63 -10.39 -11.76
C ALA A 567 9.08 -8.92 -11.63
N TRP A 568 10.17 -8.65 -10.91
CA TRP A 568 10.82 -7.33 -10.77
C TRP A 568 12.13 -7.22 -11.56
N CYS A 569 12.49 -8.23 -12.34
CA CYS A 569 13.71 -8.22 -13.14
C CYS A 569 13.57 -7.26 -14.34
N LEU A 570 14.28 -6.13 -14.28
CA LEU A 570 14.22 -5.08 -15.31
C LEU A 570 15.60 -4.83 -15.91
N TYR A 571 15.68 -4.81 -17.25
CA TYR A 571 16.94 -4.68 -17.99
C TYR A 571 16.87 -3.55 -19.02
N TRP A 572 17.67 -2.50 -18.82
CA TRP A 572 17.60 -1.22 -19.55
C TRP A 572 18.87 -0.94 -20.38
N ASN A 573 19.43 -1.95 -21.06
CA ASN A 573 20.56 -1.79 -21.98
C ASN A 573 20.18 -1.47 -23.43
N GLY A 574 18.95 -1.78 -23.83
CA GLY A 574 18.52 -1.66 -25.22
C GLY A 574 18.13 -0.23 -25.56
N ALA A 575 18.51 0.22 -26.76
CA ALA A 575 17.80 1.30 -27.44
C ALA A 575 16.43 0.81 -27.96
N SER A 576 15.52 1.71 -28.30
CA SER A 576 14.21 1.37 -28.89
C SER A 576 14.31 0.54 -30.19
N SER A 577 15.40 0.69 -30.93
CA SER A 577 15.71 -0.05 -32.17
C SER A 577 16.25 -1.46 -31.96
N ASN A 578 16.48 -1.86 -30.70
CA ASN A 578 17.02 -3.18 -30.35
C ASN A 578 16.06 -4.30 -30.78
N ARG A 579 16.61 -5.37 -31.39
CA ARG A 579 15.88 -6.60 -31.74
C ARG A 579 16.81 -7.81 -31.57
N TYR A 580 16.39 -8.83 -30.83
CA TYR A 580 17.21 -9.99 -30.48
C TYR A 580 16.39 -11.27 -30.34
N ARG A 581 17.04 -12.43 -30.50
CA ARG A 581 16.42 -13.77 -30.40
C ARG A 581 15.77 -14.09 -29.06
N TYR A 582 16.18 -13.38 -28.01
CA TYR A 582 15.70 -13.56 -26.64
C TYR A 582 14.74 -12.46 -26.19
N VAL A 583 14.16 -11.68 -27.13
CA VAL A 583 13.22 -10.61 -26.78
C VAL A 583 11.94 -10.72 -27.61
N GLY A 584 10.82 -10.86 -26.92
CA GLY A 584 9.46 -10.88 -27.45
C GLY A 584 8.56 -9.78 -26.86
N GLY A 585 7.25 -10.03 -26.84
CA GLY A 585 6.25 -9.11 -26.30
C GLY A 585 5.01 -9.84 -25.81
N ARG A 586 4.16 -9.16 -25.04
CA ARG A 586 2.89 -9.70 -24.53
C ARG A 586 1.74 -8.76 -24.85
N LEU A 587 0.58 -9.35 -25.13
CA LEU A 587 -0.65 -8.57 -25.32
C LEU A 587 -1.19 -8.05 -23.98
N LEU A 588 -1.85 -6.91 -24.07
CA LEU A 588 -2.73 -6.36 -23.06
C LEU A 588 -3.99 -5.90 -23.78
N TYR A 589 -5.15 -6.23 -23.23
CA TYR A 589 -6.41 -5.61 -23.63
C TYR A 589 -7.01 -4.85 -22.45
N VAL A 590 -7.29 -3.57 -22.67
CA VAL A 590 -8.01 -2.71 -21.74
C VAL A 590 -9.34 -2.37 -22.40
N PRO A 591 -10.49 -2.73 -21.79
CA PRO A 591 -11.80 -2.32 -22.28
C PRO A 591 -11.86 -0.80 -22.49
N GLN A 592 -12.65 -0.35 -23.45
CA GLN A 592 -12.86 1.08 -23.64
C GLN A 592 -14.25 1.44 -23.11
N THR A 593 -14.33 2.57 -22.40
CA THR A 593 -15.62 3.12 -22.00
C THR A 593 -16.45 3.38 -23.24
N SER A 594 -17.68 2.88 -23.28
CA SER A 594 -18.62 3.19 -24.34
C SER A 594 -18.93 4.69 -24.31
N VAL A 595 -18.32 5.44 -25.23
CA VAL A 595 -18.76 6.81 -25.51
C VAL A 595 -20.08 6.66 -26.26
N ALA A 596 -21.18 7.12 -25.67
CA ALA A 596 -22.42 7.25 -26.42
C ALA A 596 -22.13 8.10 -27.67
N ALA A 597 -22.29 7.49 -28.84
CA ALA A 597 -21.97 8.10 -30.13
C ALA A 597 -22.89 9.30 -30.44
#